data_AF-A0A1W2CGE7-F1
#
_entry.id   AF-A0A1W2CGE7-F1
#
_cell.length_a   1.000
_cell.length_b   1.000
_cell.length_c   1.000
_cell.angle_alpha   90.00
_cell.angle_beta   90.00
_cell.angle_gamma   90.00
#
_symmetry.space_group_name_H-M   'P 1'
#
loop_
_entity.id
_entity.type
_entity.pdbx_description
1 polymer ?
#
loop_
_entity_poly.entity_id
_entity_poly.type
_entity_poly.pdbx_seq_one_letter_code
_entity_poly.pdbx_strand_id
1 'polypeptide(L)' 'MIQFVGFVFFLFMACCGFWGIIFFASMIPYWLTGWFSMKAKERKGPLHLEVRPTLPEQEGVTVLYQKA' A
#
# COMPACT_ATOMS: atom_id res chain seq x y z
N MET A 1 19.97 23.80 34.62
CA MET A 1 18.60 23.21 34.60
C MET A 1 18.01 23.20 33.20
N ILE A 2 17.83 24.34 32.52
CA ILE A 2 17.16 24.38 31.20
C ILE A 2 17.89 23.61 30.07
N GLN A 3 19.22 23.60 30.10
CA GLN A 3 20.05 22.85 29.14
C GLN A 3 19.93 21.33 29.32
N PHE A 4 19.72 20.86 30.56
CA PHE A 4 19.51 19.44 30.85
C PHE A 4 18.16 18.97 30.29
N VAL A 5 17.11 19.80 30.41
CA VAL A 5 15.80 19.52 29.81
C VAL A 5 15.89 19.46 28.28
N GLY A 6 16.62 20.39 27.67
CA GLY A 6 16.86 20.36 26.22
C GLY A 6 17.59 19.10 25.76
N PHE A 7 18.58 18.62 26.52
CA PHE A 7 19.30 17.39 26.23
C PHE A 7 18.40 16.15 26.35
N VAL A 8 17.59 16.04 27.40
CA VAL A 8 16.63 14.93 27.57
C VAL A 8 15.58 14.93 26.45
N PHE A 9 15.09 16.11 26.07
CA PHE A 9 14.15 16.25 24.96
C PHE A 9 14.77 15.81 23.63
N PHE A 10 16.02 16.18 23.37
CA PHE A 10 16.76 15.71 22.19
C PHE A 10 16.91 14.19 22.17
N LEU A 11 17.30 13.58 23.29
CA LEU A 11 17.42 12.12 23.39
C LEU A 11 16.07 11.42 23.15
N PHE A 12 14.99 11.95 23.71
CA PHE A 12 13.65 11.42 23.49
C PHE A 12 13.27 11.48 22.00
N MET A 13 13.45 12.64 21.36
CA MET A 13 13.19 12.80 19.93
C MET A 13 14.08 11.90 19.07
N ALA A 14 15.35 11.75 19.41
CA ALA A 14 16.27 10.86 18.71
C ALA A 14 15.84 9.39 18.82
N CYS A 15 15.43 8.93 20.01
CA CYS A 15 14.90 7.59 20.21
C CYS A 15 13.61 7.39 19.40
N CYS A 16 12.62 8.28 19.53
CA CYS A 16 11.36 8.16 18.80
C CYS A 16 11.55 8.22 17.28
N GLY A 17 12.40 9.13 16.80
CA GLY A 17 12.72 9.26 15.39
C GLY A 17 13.43 8.03 14.83
N PHE A 18 14.39 7.47 15.57
CA PHE A 18 15.09 6.24 15.19
C PHE A 18 14.12 5.06 15.03
N TRP A 19 13.26 4.83 16.01
CA TRP A 19 12.27 3.75 15.94
C TRP A 19 11.23 3.98 14.84
N GLY A 20 10.80 5.22 14.63
CA GLY A 20 9.88 5.58 13.55
C GLY A 20 10.49 5.29 12.17
N ILE A 21 11.74 5.71 11.94
CA ILE A 21 12.43 5.47 10.67
C ILE A 21 12.59 3.97 10.42
N ILE A 22 12.98 3.19 11.43
CA ILE A 22 13.12 1.73 11.31
C ILE A 22 11.77 1.08 10.97
N PHE A 23 10.69 1.50 11.64
CA PHE A 23 9.36 0.97 11.36
C PHE A 23 8.97 1.20 9.90
N PHE A 24 9.09 2.42 9.38
CA PHE A 24 8.78 2.69 7.97
C PHE A 24 9.74 1.98 7.01
N ALA A 25 11.03 1.92 7.34
CA ALA A 25 12.01 1.19 6.54
C ALA A 25 11.70 -0.32 6.47
N SER A 26 11.16 -0.91 7.54
CA SER A 26 10.77 -2.32 7.59
C SER A 26 9.61 -2.67 6.64
N MET A 27 8.80 -1.69 6.23
CA MET A 27 7.73 -1.88 5.26
C MET A 27 8.24 -1.91 3.81
N ILE A 28 9.43 -1.34 3.55
CA ILE A 28 10.00 -1.23 2.20
C ILE A 28 10.17 -2.60 1.54
N PRO A 29 10.76 -3.64 2.18
CA PRO A 29 10.90 -4.96 1.55
C PRO A 29 9.55 -5.59 1.13
N TYR A 30 8.52 -5.45 1.96
CA TYR A 30 7.18 -5.96 1.63
C TYR A 30 6.58 -5.21 0.43
N TRP A 31 6.71 -3.90 0.40
CA TRP A 31 6.26 -3.10 -0.74
C TRP A 31 7.05 -3.43 -2.02
N LEU A 32 8.37 -3.57 -1.92
CA LEU A 32 9.25 -3.88 -3.05
C LEU A 32 8.92 -5.26 -3.66
N THR A 33 8.70 -6.27 -2.82
CA THR A 33 8.35 -7.63 -3.29
C THR A 33 7.03 -7.66 -4.04
N GLY A 34 6.00 -6.96 -3.53
CA GLY A 34 4.73 -6.78 -4.24
C GLY A 34 4.89 -6.06 -5.58
N TRP A 35 5.67 -4.98 -5.59
CA TRP A 35 5.97 -4.21 -6.81
C TRP A 35 6.66 -5.06 -7.88
N PHE A 36 7.72 -5.80 -7.51
CA PHE A 36 8.41 -6.70 -8.44
C PHE A 36 7.51 -7.80 -8.98
N SER A 37 6.64 -8.38 -8.15
CA SER A 37 5.67 -9.39 -8.57
C SER A 37 4.71 -8.84 -9.64
N MET A 38 4.17 -7.64 -9.44
CA MET A 38 3.28 -7.01 -10.42
C MET A 38 4.02 -6.65 -11.71
N LYS A 39 5.22 -6.07 -11.61
CA LYS A 39 6.07 -5.79 -12.79
C LYS A 39 6.41 -7.06 -13.58
N ALA A 40 6.66 -8.17 -12.90
CA ALA A 40 6.90 -9.45 -13.55
C ALA A 40 5.65 -9.98 -14.26
N LYS A 41 4.45 -9.78 -13.70
CA LYS A 41 3.18 -10.14 -14.33
C LYS A 41 2.91 -9.31 -15.58
N GLU A 42 3.14 -7.99 -15.52
CA GLU A 42 3.01 -7.09 -16.68
C GLU A 42 3.94 -7.49 -17.84
N ARG A 43 5.17 -7.95 -17.55
CA ARG A 43 6.12 -8.39 -18.58
C ARG A 43 5.77 -9.72 -19.24
N LYS A 44 4.99 -10.58 -18.56
CA LYS A 44 4.62 -11.91 -19.06
C LYS A 44 3.45 -11.90 -20.05
N GLY A 45 2.85 -10.75 -20.31
CA GLY A 45 1.74 -10.59 -21.23
C GLY A 45 0.66 -9.66 -20.65
N PRO A 46 -0.41 -9.37 -21.41
CA PRO A 46 -1.53 -8.63 -20.85
C PRO A 46 -2.01 -9.37 -19.60
N LEU A 47 -2.15 -8.65 -18.48
CA LEU A 47 -2.83 -9.19 -17.33
C LEU A 47 -4.22 -9.65 -17.83
N HIS A 48 -4.44 -10.95 -17.88
CA HIS A 48 -5.78 -11.50 -17.93
C HIS A 48 -6.41 -11.17 -16.57
N LEU A 49 -6.88 -9.93 -16.44
CA LEU A 49 -7.84 -9.58 -15.42
C LEU A 49 -9.02 -10.49 -15.70
N GLU A 50 -9.39 -11.32 -14.73
CA GLU A 50 -10.66 -12.02 -14.79
C GLU A 50 -11.72 -10.95 -15.07
N VAL A 51 -12.41 -11.08 -16.20
CA VAL A 51 -13.50 -10.18 -16.55
C VAL A 51 -14.51 -10.36 -15.44
N ARG A 52 -14.61 -9.39 -14.54
CA ARG A 52 -15.68 -9.40 -13.56
C ARG A 52 -16.98 -9.38 -14.37
N PRO A 53 -17.87 -10.37 -14.19
CA PRO A 53 -19.11 -10.38 -14.93
C PRO A 53 -19.79 -9.04 -14.69
N THR A 54 -20.10 -8.36 -15.77
CA THR A 54 -20.84 -7.10 -15.68
C THR A 54 -22.23 -7.43 -15.14
N LEU A 55 -22.90 -6.49 -14.46
CA LEU A 55 -24.28 -6.71 -13.97
C LEU A 55 -25.23 -7.40 -14.98
N PRO A 56 -25.16 -7.10 -16.30
CA PRO A 56 -25.95 -7.80 -17.32
C PRO A 56 -25.68 -9.31 -17.48
N GLU A 57 -24.49 -9.78 -17.12
CA GLU A 57 -24.01 -11.16 -17.36
C GLU A 57 -24.19 -12.06 -16.13
N GLN A 58 -24.69 -11.53 -15.01
CA GLN A 58 -24.87 -12.28 -13.77
C GLN A 58 -26.23 -13.01 -13.75
N GLU A 59 -26.21 -14.32 -13.47
CA GLU A 59 -27.43 -15.12 -13.29
C GLU A 59 -28.29 -14.54 -12.15
N GLY A 60 -29.57 -14.25 -12.45
CA GLY A 60 -30.52 -13.70 -11.47
C GLY A 60 -30.51 -12.17 -11.34
N VAL A 61 -29.74 -11.44 -12.16
CA VAL A 61 -29.73 -9.97 -12.18
C VAL A 61 -30.43 -9.46 -13.44
N THR A 62 -31.39 -8.54 -13.28
CA THR A 62 -32.09 -7.88 -14.40
C THR A 62 -31.71 -6.40 -14.44
N VAL A 63 -31.22 -5.93 -15.59
CA VAL A 63 -30.88 -4.52 -15.79
C VAL A 63 -32.16 -3.72 -16.02
N LEU A 64 -32.48 -2.79 -15.11
CA LEU A 64 -33.70 -1.98 -15.20
C LEU A 64 -33.54 -0.71 -16.05
N TYR A 65 -32.31 -0.19 -16.18
CA TYR A 65 -32.04 1.04 -16.91
C TYR A 65 -30.59 1.06 -17.37
N GLN A 66 -30.37 1.41 -18.65
CA GLN A 66 -29.06 1.69 -19.20
C GLN A 66 -29.11 3.04 -19.91
N LYS A 67 -28.31 4.00 -19.44
CA LYS A 67 -28.17 5.30 -20.09
C LYS A 67 -27.22 5.16 -21.27
N ALA A 68 -27.70 5.47 -22.47
CA ALA A 68 -26.90 5.58 -23.69
C ALA A 68 -25.95 6.79 -23.63
#